data_AF-A0A0S6UFM0-F1
#
_entry.id   AF-A0A0S6UFM0-F1
#
_cell.length_a   1.000
_cell.length_b   1.000
_cell.length_c   1.000
_cell.angle_alpha   90.00
_cell.angle_beta   90.00
_cell.angle_gamma   90.00
#
_symmetry.space_group_name_H-M   'P 1'
#
loop_
_entity.id
_entity.type
_entity.pdbx_description
1 polymer ?
#
loop_
_entity_poly.entity_id
_entity_poly.type
_entity_poly.pdbx_seq_one_letter_code
_entity_poly.pdbx_strand_id
1 'polypeptide(L)'
;MTRLMPALFAAAVVALGSAAAVAQENQGTAEQRAACTPDAFRLCSAYIPDPSGVEACLRQRKSDLSAACKAVFDHATTGSARGR
;
A
#
# COMPACT_ATOMS: atom_id res chain seq x y z
N MET A 1 35.33 28.03 -43.54
CA MET A 1 34.79 29.32 -44.03
C MET A 1 33.28 29.27 -43.87
N THR A 2 32.84 29.72 -42.69
CA THR A 2 31.56 30.35 -42.31
C THR A 2 30.31 30.02 -43.13
N ARG A 3 29.28 29.41 -42.50
CA ARG A 3 27.90 29.95 -42.32
C ARG A 3 27.22 29.16 -41.17
N LEU A 4 27.21 29.66 -39.92
CA LEU A 4 26.18 30.55 -39.35
C LEU A 4 24.75 30.10 -39.69
N MET A 5 24.16 29.27 -38.81
CA MET A 5 22.73 29.38 -38.50
C MET A 5 22.54 29.04 -37.01
N PRO A 6 21.98 29.98 -36.22
CA PRO A 6 22.09 29.97 -34.78
C PRO A 6 21.16 28.91 -34.21
N ALA A 7 21.76 27.96 -33.49
CA ALA A 7 21.02 27.15 -32.55
C ALA A 7 20.40 28.11 -31.53
N LEU A 8 19.10 28.37 -31.66
CA LEU A 8 18.26 28.95 -30.62
C LEU A 8 18.29 28.00 -29.42
N PHE A 9 19.37 28.07 -28.65
CA PHE A 9 19.48 27.57 -27.30
C PHE A 9 18.65 28.49 -26.39
N ALA A 10 17.34 28.28 -26.37
CA ALA A 10 16.49 28.72 -25.28
C ALA A 10 16.00 27.45 -24.58
N ALA A 11 16.72 27.10 -23.52
CA ALA A 11 16.49 25.95 -22.68
C ALA A 11 15.08 25.98 -22.09
N ALA A 12 14.18 25.15 -22.62
CA ALA A 12 12.93 24.82 -21.95
C ALA A 12 13.22 23.78 -20.87
N VAL A 13 13.38 24.28 -19.64
CA VAL A 13 13.42 23.54 -18.39
C VAL A 13 12.16 22.69 -18.27
N VAL A 14 12.27 21.38 -18.50
CA VAL A 14 11.25 20.42 -18.08
C VAL A 14 11.75 19.80 -16.78
N ALA A 15 11.29 20.34 -15.66
CA ALA A 15 11.46 19.73 -14.35
C ALA A 15 10.63 18.44 -14.32
N LEU A 16 11.27 17.30 -14.55
CA LEU A 16 10.68 15.99 -14.24
C LEU A 16 10.66 15.81 -12.71
N GLY A 17 9.61 16.35 -12.08
CA GLY A 17 9.20 15.96 -10.73
C GLY A 17 8.75 14.51 -10.76
N SER A 18 9.68 13.58 -10.54
CA SER A 18 9.36 12.17 -10.31
C SER A 18 8.82 12.07 -8.88
N ALA A 19 7.51 12.21 -8.72
CA ALA A 19 6.84 11.83 -7.49
C ALA A 19 7.19 10.35 -7.24
N ALA A 20 8.01 10.10 -6.22
CA ALA A 20 8.32 8.76 -5.77
C ALA A 20 6.98 8.07 -5.45
N ALA A 21 6.55 7.18 -6.33
CA ALA A 21 5.49 6.25 -6.05
C ALA A 21 5.99 5.38 -4.90
N VAL A 22 5.65 5.76 -3.67
CA VAL A 22 5.83 4.91 -2.51
C VAL A 22 5.02 3.65 -2.78
N ALA A 23 5.74 2.56 -3.08
CA ALA A 23 5.19 1.23 -3.17
C ALA A 23 4.62 0.92 -1.77
N GLN A 24 3.33 1.19 -1.58
CA GLN A 24 2.67 0.94 -0.32
C GLN A 24 2.57 -0.57 -0.14
N GLU A 25 3.34 -1.08 0.82
CA GLU A 25 3.37 -2.48 1.19
C GLU A 25 1.94 -2.97 1.45
N ASN A 26 1.47 -3.86 0.58
CA ASN A 26 0.10 -4.36 0.54
C ASN A 26 -0.30 -5.20 1.77
N GLN A 27 0.62 -5.37 2.74
CA GLN A 27 0.44 -6.16 3.96
C GLN A 27 -0.08 -5.34 5.16
N GLY A 28 -0.55 -4.12 4.91
CA GLY A 28 -1.02 -3.18 5.95
C GLY A 28 0.10 -2.59 6.81
N THR A 29 -0.22 -1.52 7.54
CA THR A 29 0.69 -0.86 8.49
C THR A 29 0.93 -1.73 9.73
N ALA A 30 1.98 -1.41 10.51
CA ALA A 30 2.27 -2.13 11.75
C ALA A 30 1.09 -2.06 12.74
N GLU A 31 0.41 -0.92 12.77
CA GLU A 31 -0.78 -0.66 13.58
C GLU A 31 -1.96 -1.52 13.15
N GLN A 32 -2.17 -1.67 11.85
CA GLN A 32 -3.19 -2.57 11.30
C GLN A 32 -2.91 -4.03 11.65
N ARG A 33 -1.64 -4.46 11.55
CA ARG A 33 -1.23 -5.81 11.97
C ARG A 33 -1.46 -6.02 13.46
N ALA A 34 -1.08 -5.05 14.31
CA ALA A 34 -1.28 -5.11 15.75
C ALA A 34 -2.76 -5.24 16.14
N ALA A 35 -3.67 -4.53 15.44
CA ALA A 35 -5.11 -4.65 15.64
C ALA A 35 -5.63 -6.06 15.32
N CYS A 36 -5.02 -6.74 14.36
CA CYS A 36 -5.39 -8.09 13.92
C CYS A 36 -4.62 -9.22 14.61
N THR A 37 -3.53 -8.93 15.33
CA THR A 37 -2.73 -9.89 16.10
C THR A 37 -3.56 -10.81 17.01
N PRO A 38 -4.49 -10.32 17.85
CA PRO A 38 -5.26 -11.22 18.73
C PRO A 38 -6.15 -12.19 17.95
N ASP A 39 -6.72 -11.75 16.83
CA ASP A 39 -7.52 -12.61 15.95
C ASP A 39 -6.64 -13.58 15.16
N ALA A 40 -5.45 -13.17 14.73
CA ALA A 40 -4.48 -14.03 14.06
C ALA A 40 -4.07 -15.20 14.95
N PHE A 41 -3.76 -14.94 16.22
CA PHE A 41 -3.42 -16.01 17.17
C PHE A 41 -4.61 -16.92 17.50
N ARG A 42 -5.82 -16.39 17.56
CA ARG A 42 -7.03 -17.17 17.92
C ARG A 42 -7.57 -18.00 16.77
N LEU A 43 -7.61 -17.43 15.56
CA LEU A 43 -8.27 -18.01 14.38
C LEU A 43 -7.30 -18.62 13.37
N CYS A 44 -6.08 -18.09 13.31
CA CYS A 44 -5.12 -18.32 12.22
C CYS A 44 -3.73 -18.76 12.70
N SER A 45 -3.63 -19.33 13.91
CA SER A 45 -2.35 -19.73 14.52
C SER A 45 -1.54 -20.70 13.66
N ALA A 46 -2.20 -21.54 12.86
CA ALA A 46 -1.57 -22.46 11.93
C ALA A 46 -0.76 -21.78 10.82
N TYR A 47 -1.02 -20.50 10.54
CA TYR A 47 -0.33 -19.71 9.52
C TYR A 47 0.81 -18.87 10.09
N ILE A 48 0.99 -18.81 11.42
CA ILE A 48 2.10 -18.08 12.05
C ILE A 48 3.39 -18.91 11.86
N PRO A 49 4.51 -18.34 11.38
CA PRO A 49 4.83 -16.91 11.28
C PRO A 49 4.64 -16.28 9.88
N ASP A 50 3.94 -16.93 8.94
CA ASP A 50 3.74 -16.41 7.58
C ASP A 50 2.70 -15.27 7.54
N PRO A 51 3.11 -14.00 7.32
CA PRO A 51 2.19 -12.87 7.34
C PRO A 51 1.16 -12.93 6.20
N SER A 52 1.54 -13.51 5.04
CA SER A 52 0.65 -13.60 3.88
C SER A 52 -0.47 -14.62 4.11
N GLY A 53 -0.15 -15.78 4.67
CA GLY A 53 -1.10 -16.81 5.08
C GLY A 53 -2.01 -16.33 6.21
N VAL A 54 -1.47 -15.59 7.18
CA VAL A 54 -2.28 -14.94 8.23
C VAL A 54 -3.26 -13.95 7.63
N GLU A 55 -2.83 -13.07 6.72
CA GLU A 55 -3.74 -12.12 6.05
C GLU A 55 -4.85 -12.87 5.28
N ALA A 56 -4.49 -13.90 4.51
CA ALA A 56 -5.46 -14.70 3.76
C ALA A 56 -6.46 -15.40 4.67
N CYS A 57 -6.01 -15.95 5.81
CA CYS A 57 -6.88 -16.57 6.80
C CYS A 57 -7.82 -15.55 7.46
N LEU A 58 -7.30 -14.39 7.87
CA LEU A 58 -8.11 -13.30 8.45
C LEU A 58 -9.17 -12.81 7.45
N ARG A 59 -8.83 -12.69 6.15
CA ARG A 59 -9.78 -12.33 5.09
C ARG A 59 -10.91 -13.35 4.93
N GLN A 60 -10.61 -14.65 5.06
CA GLN A 60 -11.64 -15.71 5.02
C GLN A 60 -12.49 -15.73 6.28
N ARG A 61 -11.91 -15.37 7.43
CA ARG A 61 -12.57 -15.33 8.74
C ARG A 61 -13.15 -13.96 9.09
N LYS A 62 -13.38 -13.07 8.12
CA LYS A 62 -13.87 -11.69 8.35
C LYS A 62 -15.05 -11.61 9.31
N SER A 63 -16.01 -12.53 9.22
CA SER A 63 -17.18 -12.58 10.11
C SER A 63 -16.84 -12.84 11.57
N ASP A 64 -15.78 -13.60 11.84
CA ASP A 64 -15.33 -14.00 13.19
C ASP A 64 -14.27 -13.05 13.80
N LEU A 65 -13.78 -12.08 13.02
CA LEU A 65 -12.81 -11.09 13.50
C LEU A 65 -13.39 -10.15 14.57
N SER A 66 -12.54 -9.64 15.45
CA SER A 66 -12.88 -8.52 16.34
C SER A 66 -13.25 -7.26 15.55
N ALA A 67 -13.97 -6.34 16.20
CA ALA A 67 -14.36 -5.07 15.59
C ALA A 67 -13.14 -4.24 15.12
N ALA A 68 -12.05 -4.27 15.89
CA ALA A 68 -10.81 -3.56 15.56
C ALA A 68 -10.17 -4.11 14.28
N CYS A 69 -10.05 -5.44 14.15
CA CYS A 69 -9.48 -6.05 12.95
C CYS A 69 -10.43 -5.96 11.74
N LYS A 70 -11.75 -6.03 11.92
CA LYS A 70 -12.72 -5.75 10.83
C LYS A 70 -12.53 -4.35 10.26
N ALA A 71 -12.41 -3.34 11.12
CA ALA A 71 -12.22 -1.96 10.71
C ALA A 71 -11.00 -1.80 9.78
N VAL A 72 -9.90 -2.52 10.04
CA VAL A 72 -8.72 -2.54 9.14
C VAL A 72 -9.09 -2.91 7.71
N PHE A 73 -9.90 -3.96 7.53
CA PHE A 73 -10.33 -4.43 6.22
C PHE A 73 -11.40 -3.53 5.58
N ASP A 74 -12.21 -2.84 6.38
CA ASP A 74 -13.25 -1.91 5.91
C ASP A 74 -12.65 -0.54 5.49
N HIS A 75 -11.61 -0.08 6.18
CA HIS A 75 -10.89 1.14 5.81
C HIS A 75 -10.04 0.95 4.54
N ALA A 76 -9.51 -0.26 4.31
CA ALA A 76 -8.78 -0.58 3.08
C ALA A 76 -9.65 -0.41 1.82
N THR A 77 -10.96 -0.71 1.88
CA THR A 77 -11.87 -0.51 0.74
C THR A 77 -12.28 0.96 0.55
N THR A 78 -12.19 1.80 1.58
CA THR A 78 -12.59 3.21 1.51
C THR A 78 -11.43 4.13 1.11
N GLY A 79 -10.20 3.81 1.55
CA GLY A 79 -8.99 4.58 1.21
C GLY A 79 -8.52 4.40 -0.24
N SER A 80 -8.82 3.26 -0.87
CA SER A 80 -8.42 2.99 -2.27
C SER A 80 -9.27 3.72 -3.31
N ALA A 81 -10.50 4.13 -2.97
CA ALA A 81 -11.41 4.82 -3.88
C ALA A 81 -11.20 6.36 -3.95
N ARG A 82 -10.30 6.93 -3.13
CA ARG A 82 -10.05 8.38 -3.07
C ARG A 82 -8.76 8.82 -3.78
N GLY A 83 -8.22 7.97 -4.67
CA GLY A 83 -7.01 8.25 -5.43
C GLY A 83 -7.06 7.73 -6.86
N ARG A 84 -8.26 7.62 -7.44
CA ARG A 84 -8.42 7.33 -8.88
C ARG A 84 -8.99 8.56 -9.58
#